data_AF-A0A6C0JQM3-F1
#
_entry.id   AF-A0A6C0JQM3-F1
#
_cell.length_a   1.000
_cell.length_b   1.000
_cell.length_c   1.000
_cell.angle_alpha   90.00
_cell.angle_beta   90.00
_cell.angle_gamma   90.00
#
_symmetry.space_group_name_H-M   'P 1'
#
loop_
_entity.id
_entity.type
_entity.pdbx_description
1 polymer ?
#
loop_
_entity_poly.entity_id
_entity_poly.type
_entity_poly.pdbx_seq_one_letter_code
_entity_poly.pdbx_strand_id
1 'polypeptide(L)'
;MVDLKETFKQFMLTSILGLGSKILTIFISGWLDSYMNHAVANFIGLSLNAALDFFMMKKVFKVEEQESSQFVVRYTITVITAVIVAQLLYMAVHAYIHKYDTEWEKKKWEKYVFWIRYMTGAIAYGFVEFPMHKFWVFKK
;
A
#
# COMPACT_ATOMS: atom_id res chain seq x y z
N MET A 1 -18.96 15.31 -13.45
CA MET A 1 -19.68 14.47 -12.46
C MET A 1 -18.87 13.19 -12.30
N VAL A 2 -18.49 12.80 -11.08
CA VAL A 2 -17.72 11.56 -10.87
C VAL A 2 -18.67 10.38 -11.08
N ASP A 3 -18.37 9.51 -12.05
CA ASP A 3 -19.11 8.26 -12.23
C ASP A 3 -18.78 7.32 -11.06
N LEU A 4 -19.72 7.21 -10.12
CA LEU A 4 -19.55 6.42 -8.90
C LEU A 4 -19.36 4.93 -9.21
N LYS A 5 -20.03 4.41 -10.24
CA LYS A 5 -20.01 2.99 -10.60
C LYS A 5 -18.66 2.61 -11.22
N GLU A 6 -18.15 3.44 -12.11
CA GLU A 6 -16.82 3.23 -12.71
C GLU A 6 -15.71 3.44 -11.66
N THR A 7 -15.85 4.42 -10.77
CA THR A 7 -14.89 4.66 -9.69
C THR A 7 -14.82 3.48 -8.72
N PHE A 8 -15.98 2.92 -8.34
CA PHE A 8 -16.04 1.73 -7.50
C PHE A 8 -15.45 0.50 -8.19
N LYS A 9 -15.71 0.32 -9.50
CA LYS A 9 -15.09 -0.77 -10.28
C LYS A 9 -13.56 -0.64 -10.33
N GLN A 10 -13.06 0.58 -10.55
CA GLN A 10 -11.63 0.85 -10.55
C GLN A 10 -11.02 0.58 -9.18
N PHE A 11 -11.66 1.02 -8.09
CA PHE A 11 -11.26 0.71 -6.72
C PHE A 11 -11.16 -0.80 -6.48
N MET A 12 -12.20 -1.56 -6.81
CA MET A 12 -12.20 -3.01 -6.62
C MET A 12 -11.09 -3.70 -7.41
N LEU A 13 -10.86 -3.28 -8.67
CA LEU A 13 -9.80 -3.84 -9.51
C LEU A 13 -8.41 -3.50 -8.94
N THR A 14 -8.16 -2.25 -8.56
CA THR A 14 -6.87 -1.86 -8.00
C THR A 14 -6.62 -2.50 -6.63
N SER A 15 -7.66 -2.73 -5.83
CA SER A 15 -7.53 -3.46 -4.55
C SER A 15 -7.18 -4.93 -4.74
N ILE A 16 -7.83 -5.64 -5.66
CA ILE A 16 -7.53 -7.06 -5.94
C ILE A 16 -6.11 -7.19 -6.50
N LEU A 17 -5.75 -6.33 -7.45
CA LEU A 17 -4.43 -6.32 -8.05
C LEU A 17 -3.34 -5.94 -7.04
N GLY A 18 -3.57 -4.91 -6.23
CA GLY A 18 -2.69 -4.47 -5.16
C GLY A 18 -2.48 -5.52 -4.06
N LEU A 19 -3.48 -6.38 -3.81
CA LEU A 19 -3.34 -7.54 -2.94
C LEU A 19 -2.40 -8.58 -3.55
N GLY A 20 -2.57 -8.86 -4.85
CA GLY A 20 -1.71 -9.78 -5.59
C GLY A 20 -0.24 -9.32 -5.62
N SER A 21 0.01 -8.03 -5.89
CA SER A 21 1.36 -7.46 -5.90
C SER A 21 2.03 -7.54 -4.53
N LYS A 22 1.31 -7.21 -3.44
CA LYS A 22 1.82 -7.33 -2.07
C LYS A 22 2.20 -8.76 -1.69
N ILE A 23 1.37 -9.74 -2.05
CA ILE A 23 1.68 -11.16 -1.80
C ILE A 23 2.94 -11.55 -2.56
N LEU A 24 3.04 -11.18 -3.85
CA LEU A 24 4.21 -11.46 -4.67
C LEU A 24 5.49 -10.83 -4.07
N THR A 25 5.39 -9.60 -3.58
CA THR A 25 6.50 -8.92 -2.91
C THR A 25 6.97 -9.65 -1.66
N ILE A 26 6.05 -10.16 -0.83
CA ILE A 26 6.42 -10.95 0.36
C ILE A 26 7.21 -12.20 -0.07
N PHE A 27 6.76 -12.90 -1.11
CA PHE A 27 7.49 -14.06 -1.63
C PHE A 27 8.87 -13.69 -2.19
N ILE A 28 8.97 -12.61 -2.97
CA ILE A 28 10.24 -12.14 -3.54
C ILE A 28 11.20 -11.73 -2.43
N SER A 29 10.76 -10.93 -1.45
CA SER A 29 11.60 -10.51 -0.32
C SER A 29 12.06 -11.72 0.50
N GLY A 30 11.17 -12.66 0.82
CA GLY A 30 11.55 -13.87 1.56
C GLY A 30 12.52 -14.78 0.80
N TRP A 31 12.42 -14.83 -0.54
CA TRP A 31 13.40 -15.53 -1.38
C TRP A 31 14.75 -14.80 -1.40
N LEU A 32 14.74 -13.48 -1.54
CA LEU A 32 15.95 -12.64 -1.56
C LEU A 32 16.68 -12.61 -0.21
N ASP A 33 15.97 -12.72 0.91
CA ASP A 33 16.55 -12.76 2.27
C ASP A 33 17.60 -13.88 2.42
N SER A 34 17.54 -14.95 1.61
CA SER A 34 18.54 -16.02 1.61
C SER A 34 19.86 -15.64 0.92
N TYR A 35 19.87 -14.56 0.14
CA TYR A 35 21.00 -14.14 -0.70
C TYR A 35 21.56 -12.76 -0.32
N MET A 36 20.84 -11.98 0.48
CA MET A 36 21.24 -10.63 0.87
C MET A 36 20.67 -10.23 2.23
N ASN A 37 21.13 -9.08 2.73
CA ASN A 37 20.62 -8.52 3.97
C ASN A 37 19.10 -8.24 3.88
N HIS A 38 18.37 -8.57 4.94
CA HIS A 38 16.91 -8.42 5.03
C HIS A 38 16.42 -7.00 4.68
N ALA A 39 17.14 -5.96 5.10
CA ALA A 39 16.76 -4.58 4.78
C ALA A 39 16.82 -4.30 3.28
N VAL A 40 17.82 -4.86 2.58
CA VAL A 40 18.00 -4.69 1.13
C VAL A 40 16.95 -5.51 0.37
N ALA A 41 16.69 -6.75 0.78
CA ALA A 41 15.65 -7.60 0.21
C ALA A 41 14.24 -6.99 0.35
N ASN A 42 13.94 -6.37 1.49
CA ASN A 42 12.70 -5.61 1.70
C ASN A 42 12.62 -4.40 0.80
N PHE A 43 13.71 -3.63 0.68
CA PHE A 43 13.74 -2.45 -0.19
C PHE A 43 13.51 -2.81 -1.67
N ILE A 44 14.15 -3.88 -2.15
CA ILE A 44 13.96 -4.39 -3.52
C ILE A 44 12.52 -4.86 -3.71
N GLY A 45 11.98 -5.65 -2.77
CA GLY A 45 10.60 -6.11 -2.84
C GLY A 45 9.58 -4.96 -2.89
N LEU A 46 9.77 -3.93 -2.06
CA LEU A 46 8.94 -2.73 -2.07
C LEU A 46 9.04 -1.95 -3.38
N SER A 47 10.25 -1.84 -3.94
CA SER A 47 10.48 -1.17 -5.22
C SER A 47 9.80 -1.90 -6.38
N LEU A 48 9.90 -3.24 -6.41
CA LEU A 48 9.18 -4.08 -7.36
C LEU A 48 7.67 -3.97 -7.19
N ASN A 49 7.17 -3.92 -5.95
CA ASN A 49 5.76 -3.71 -5.66
C ASN A 49 5.27 -2.39 -6.28
N ALA A 50 5.98 -1.29 -6.01
CA ALA A 50 5.64 0.03 -6.50
C ALA A 50 5.65 0.10 -8.04
N ALA A 51 6.60 -0.59 -8.69
CA ALA A 51 6.67 -0.67 -10.14
C ALA A 51 5.51 -1.48 -10.73
N LEU A 52 5.14 -2.62 -10.13
CA LEU A 52 4.00 -3.41 -10.58
C LEU A 52 2.69 -2.65 -10.40
N ASP A 53 2.49 -2.03 -9.24
CA ASP A 53 1.31 -1.20 -8.96
C ASP A 53 1.17 -0.07 -9.98
N PHE A 54 2.28 0.55 -10.39
CA PHE A 54 2.27 1.62 -11.38
C PHE A 54 1.67 1.17 -12.71
N PHE A 55 2.16 0.06 -13.27
CA PHE A 55 1.66 -0.47 -14.54
C PHE A 55 0.22 -0.94 -14.44
N MET A 56 -0.15 -1.56 -13.33
CA MET A 56 -1.52 -2.02 -13.07
C MET A 56 -2.49 -0.84 -12.97
N MET A 57 -2.13 0.22 -12.23
CA MET A 57 -2.95 1.42 -12.08
C MET A 57 -3.09 2.17 -13.39
N LYS A 58 -2.02 2.29 -14.18
CA LYS A 58 -2.07 2.87 -15.53
C LYS A 58 -3.10 2.15 -16.41
N LYS A 59 -3.12 0.82 -16.35
CA LYS A 59 -4.11 -0.02 -17.08
C LYS A 59 -5.53 0.16 -16.55
N VAL A 60 -5.73 0.20 -15.24
CA VAL A 60 -7.07 0.30 -14.63
C VAL A 60 -7.68 1.70 -14.83
N PHE A 61 -6.89 2.76 -14.67
CA PHE A 61 -7.38 4.13 -14.81
C PHE A 61 -7.49 4.59 -16.27
N LYS A 62 -6.95 3.82 -17.23
CA LYS A 62 -7.00 4.08 -18.67
C LYS A 62 -6.50 5.49 -19.00
N VAL A 63 -5.32 5.83 -18.47
CA VAL A 63 -4.70 7.15 -18.66
C VAL A 63 -3.55 7.00 -19.65
N GLU A 64 -3.61 7.77 -20.73
CA GLU A 64 -2.59 7.84 -21.79
C GLU A 64 -1.53 8.90 -21.49
N GLU A 65 -1.48 9.44 -20.26
CA GLU A 65 -0.50 10.47 -19.88
C GLU A 65 0.91 10.03 -20.27
N GLN A 66 1.62 10.95 -20.95
CA GLN A 66 3.05 10.82 -21.18
C GLN A 66 3.74 10.70 -19.83
N GLU A 67 4.61 9.70 -19.69
CA GLU A 67 5.42 9.43 -18.51
C GLU A 67 6.43 10.59 -18.32
N SER A 68 5.94 11.72 -17.82
CA SER A 68 6.75 12.90 -17.51
C SER A 68 7.40 12.75 -16.14
N SER A 69 8.51 13.45 -15.92
CA SER A 69 9.17 13.48 -14.61
C SER A 69 8.23 13.92 -13.49
N GLN A 70 7.29 14.84 -13.78
CA GLN A 70 6.29 15.28 -12.81
C GLN A 70 5.32 14.16 -12.42
N PHE A 71 4.94 13.30 -13.37
CA PHE A 71 4.06 12.17 -13.11
C PHE A 71 4.72 11.15 -12.16
N VAL A 72 5.98 10.80 -12.44
CA VAL A 72 6.77 9.90 -11.58
C VAL A 72 6.88 10.48 -10.17
N VAL A 73 7.18 11.78 -10.04
CA VAL A 73 7.28 12.44 -8.73
C VAL A 73 5.95 12.37 -7.95
N ARG A 74 4.81 12.68 -8.58
CA ARG A 74 3.50 12.60 -7.90
C ARG A 74 3.17 11.16 -7.47
N TYR A 75 3.47 10.19 -8.32
CA TYR A 75 3.30 8.78 -8.00
C TYR A 75 4.16 8.37 -6.80
N THR A 76 5.46 8.67 -6.82
CA THR A 76 6.38 8.38 -5.71
C THR A 76 5.95 9.06 -4.42
N ILE A 77 5.53 10.33 -4.47
CA ILE A 77 4.99 11.04 -3.29
C ILE A 77 3.76 10.31 -2.75
N THR A 78 2.86 9.85 -3.63
CA THR A 78 1.66 9.13 -3.22
C THR A 78 2.01 7.83 -2.50
N VAL A 79 2.93 7.03 -3.05
CA VAL A 79 3.41 5.79 -2.41
C VAL A 79 4.03 6.06 -1.05
N ILE A 80 4.94 7.03 -0.95
CA ILE A 80 5.58 7.40 0.32
C ILE A 80 4.54 7.85 1.35
N THR A 81 3.60 8.70 0.94
CA THR A 81 2.53 9.20 1.80
C THR A 81 1.66 8.06 2.33
N ALA A 82 1.26 7.12 1.47
CA ALA A 82 0.47 5.97 1.85
C ALA A 82 1.19 5.07 2.87
N VAL A 83 2.49 4.81 2.66
CA VAL A 83 3.32 4.04 3.61
C VAL A 83 3.42 4.74 4.96
N ILE A 84 3.68 6.06 4.97
CA ILE A 84 3.76 6.84 6.21
C ILE A 84 2.42 6.80 6.96
N VAL A 85 1.31 7.03 6.28
CA VAL A 85 -0.02 7.00 6.91
C VAL A 85 -0.34 5.62 7.48
N ALA A 86 -0.06 4.55 6.74
CA ALA A 86 -0.27 3.18 7.22
C ALA A 86 0.57 2.89 8.48
N GLN A 87 1.82 3.36 8.51
CA GLN A 87 2.72 3.19 9.66
C GLN A 87 2.27 4.01 10.87
N LEU A 88 1.85 5.26 10.68
CA LEU A 88 1.33 6.11 11.74
C LEU A 88 0.04 5.53 12.35
N LEU A 89 -0.87 5.02 11.51
CA LEU A 89 -2.08 4.33 11.97
C LEU A 89 -1.74 3.08 12.78
N TYR A 90 -0.79 2.26 12.31
CA TYR A 90 -0.31 1.10 13.07
C TYR A 90 0.27 1.49 14.43
N MET A 91 1.12 2.51 14.46
CA MET A 91 1.71 3.01 15.71
C MET A 91 0.66 3.55 16.67
N ALA A 92 -0.35 4.26 16.17
CA ALA A 92 -1.45 4.76 16.98
C ALA A 92 -2.28 3.62 17.60
N VAL A 93 -2.59 2.57 16.81
CA VAL A 93 -3.30 1.38 17.30
C VAL A 93 -2.46 0.65 18.35
N HIS A 94 -1.17 0.46 18.10
CA HIS A 94 -0.26 -0.16 19.06
C HIS A 94 -0.19 0.63 20.37
N ALA A 95 0.00 1.95 20.30
CA ALA A 95 0.04 2.81 21.47
C ALA A 95 -1.27 2.81 22.26
N TYR A 96 -2.42 2.77 21.58
CA TYR A 96 -3.72 2.66 22.22
C TYR A 96 -3.88 1.33 22.97
N ILE A 97 -3.58 0.21 22.32
CA ILE A 97 -3.68 -1.13 22.94
C ILE A 97 -2.70 -1.25 24.11
N HIS A 98 -1.46 -0.79 23.95
CA HIS A 98 -0.46 -0.81 25.01
C HIS A 98 -0.92 -0.05 26.27
N LYS A 99 -1.55 1.11 26.07
CA LYS A 99 -2.02 1.98 27.16
C LYS A 99 -3.28 1.47 27.85
N TYR A 100 -4.23 0.91 27.11
CA TYR A 100 -5.57 0.60 27.62
C TYR A 100 -5.89 -0.90 27.75
N ASP A 101 -5.12 -1.78 27.10
CA ASP A 101 -5.36 -3.24 27.10
C ASP A 101 -4.04 -4.04 27.13
N THR A 102 -3.16 -3.70 28.07
CA THR A 102 -1.81 -4.28 28.21
C THR A 102 -1.83 -5.80 28.45
N GLU A 103 -2.88 -6.32 29.10
CA GLU A 103 -3.04 -7.77 29.28
C GLU A 103 -3.34 -8.48 27.96
N TRP A 104 -4.22 -7.91 27.13
CA TRP A 104 -4.50 -8.43 25.81
C TRP A 104 -3.24 -8.39 24.94
N GLU A 105 -2.50 -7.28 24.97
CA GLU A 105 -1.26 -7.11 24.22
C GLU A 105 -0.28 -8.25 24.52
N LYS A 106 0.06 -8.46 25.79
CA LYS A 106 1.00 -9.52 26.19
C LYS A 106 0.59 -10.91 25.75
N LYS A 107 -0.72 -11.22 25.74
CA LYS A 107 -1.24 -12.56 25.45
C LYS A 107 -1.53 -12.79 23.97
N LYS A 108 -1.83 -11.73 23.21
CA LYS A 108 -2.46 -11.85 21.88
C LYS A 108 -1.77 -11.03 20.79
N TRP A 109 -0.87 -10.09 21.12
CA TRP A 109 -0.26 -9.20 20.13
C TRP A 109 0.37 -9.94 18.95
N GLU A 110 1.24 -10.91 19.22
CA GLU A 110 1.94 -11.68 18.17
C GLU A 110 0.97 -12.40 17.23
N LYS A 111 -0.18 -12.86 17.73
CA LYS A 111 -1.21 -13.54 16.94
C LYS A 111 -1.94 -12.58 15.98
N TYR A 112 -2.12 -11.33 16.38
CA TYR A 112 -2.96 -10.36 15.65
C TYR A 112 -2.17 -9.23 14.98
N VAL A 113 -0.89 -9.05 15.27
CA VAL A 113 -0.07 -7.95 14.73
C VAL A 113 -0.08 -7.91 13.20
N PHE A 114 -0.05 -9.08 12.55
CA PHE A 114 -0.18 -9.19 11.10
C PHE A 114 -1.51 -8.61 10.60
N TRP A 115 -2.62 -9.01 11.21
CA TRP A 115 -3.95 -8.52 10.85
C TRP A 115 -4.14 -7.04 11.14
N ILE A 116 -3.57 -6.54 12.24
CA ILE A 116 -3.61 -5.11 12.57
C ILE A 116 -2.87 -4.31 11.50
N ARG A 117 -1.65 -4.71 11.12
CA ARG A 117 -0.88 -4.07 10.04
C ARG A 117 -1.60 -4.12 8.70
N TYR A 118 -2.26 -5.24 8.41
CA TYR A 118 -3.03 -5.40 7.19
C TYR A 118 -4.24 -4.45 7.16
N MET A 119 -4.99 -4.36 8.25
CA MET A 119 -6.14 -3.46 8.38
C MET A 119 -5.74 -1.99 8.29
N THR A 120 -4.67 -1.57 8.97
CA THR A 120 -4.19 -0.17 8.90
C THR A 120 -3.70 0.17 7.49
N GLY A 121 -3.04 -0.79 6.81
CA GLY A 121 -2.66 -0.66 5.41
C GLY A 121 -3.87 -0.57 4.46
N ALA A 122 -4.91 -1.37 4.68
CA ALA A 122 -6.14 -1.32 3.87
C ALA A 122 -6.89 0.01 4.05
N ILE A 123 -6.93 0.55 5.27
CA ILE A 123 -7.50 1.87 5.57
C ILE A 123 -6.69 2.96 4.87
N ALA A 124 -5.36 2.96 5.01
CA ALA A 124 -4.50 3.91 4.31
C ALA A 124 -4.69 3.86 2.78
N TYR A 125 -4.84 2.64 2.24
CA TYR A 125 -5.11 2.46 0.83
C TYR A 125 -6.44 3.11 0.41
N GLY A 126 -7.53 2.79 1.11
CA GLY A 126 -8.87 3.26 0.74
C GLY A 126 -9.08 4.76 0.88
N PHE A 127 -8.48 5.36 1.92
CA PHE A 127 -8.71 6.78 2.24
C PHE A 127 -7.63 7.73 1.72
N VAL A 128 -6.43 7.24 1.40
CA VAL A 128 -5.30 8.08 0.98
C VAL A 128 -4.77 7.67 -0.37
N GLU A 129 -4.29 6.43 -0.49
CA GLU A 129 -3.57 5.97 -1.67
C GLU A 129 -4.46 5.97 -2.93
N PHE A 130 -5.63 5.34 -2.86
CA PHE A 130 -6.55 5.28 -3.99
C PHE A 130 -7.06 6.65 -4.43
N PRO A 131 -7.54 7.54 -3.52
CA PRO A 131 -7.93 8.90 -3.90
C PRO A 131 -6.80 9.70 -4.55
N MET A 132 -5.58 9.64 -4.00
CA MET A 132 -4.42 10.34 -4.57
C MET A 132 -4.07 9.78 -5.96
N HIS A 133 -4.05 8.47 -6.12
CA HIS A 133 -3.84 7.86 -7.44
C HIS A 133 -4.93 8.28 -8.43
N LYS A 134 -6.20 8.20 -8.06
CA LYS A 134 -7.31 8.46 -8.98
C LYS A 134 -7.45 9.93 -9.37
N PHE A 135 -7.29 10.85 -8.42
CA PHE A 135 -7.64 12.26 -8.61
C PHE A 135 -6.43 13.18 -8.79
N TRP A 136 -5.23 12.76 -8.38
CA TRP A 136 -4.02 13.59 -8.45
C TRP A 136 -2.96 13.05 -9.41
N VAL A 137 -2.70 11.74 -9.38
CA VAL A 137 -1.68 11.11 -10.24
C VAL A 137 -2.26 10.78 -11.61
N PHE A 138 -3.25 9.90 -11.68
CA PHE A 138 -3.90 9.43 -12.91
C PHE A 138 -5.13 10.27 -13.25
N LYS A 139 -5.00 11.60 -13.10
CA LYS A 139 -6.08 12.52 -13.42
C LYS A 139 -6.32 12.48 -14.93
N LYS A 140 -7.57 12.26 -15.33
CA LYS A 140 -8.01 12.46 -16.72
C LYS A 140 -8.29 13.93 -16.98
#